data_AF-A0A9D7BDC1-F1
#
_entry.id   AF-A0A9D7BDC1-F1
#
_cell.length_a   1.000
_cell.length_b   1.000
_cell.length_c   1.000
_cell.angle_alpha   90.00
_cell.angle_beta   90.00
_cell.angle_gamma   90.00
#
_symmetry.space_group_name_H-M   'P 1'
#
loop_
_entity.id
_entity.type
_entity.pdbx_description
1 polymer ?
#
loop_
_entity_poly.entity_id
_entity_poly.type
_entity_poly.pdbx_seq_one_letter_code
_entity_poly.pdbx_strand_id
1 'polypeptide(L)'
;MWRVLDLREKANHPFYFPLEPGQGRRSPLDVIRQALLKDGTPTAYALGAMANDGSFSHPMLRGEVDSVLNPKVNVWTPSFDDPEIPFPVAEPDPITAVQVTRDQIKEDWVFEKQRGVMDERIIGIAPMKEVRGEDGELRGHAPLFRLYDPELQHVLANAEKFNPRNDGGRTTVDQWLESRRFSSFLVTESNARDRRIREHAQGLDALLEGEAMKERRFPFEHGLWNC
;
A
#
# COMPACT_ATOMS: atom_id res chain seq x y z
N MET A 1 -3.46 7.38 13.82
CA MET A 1 -2.19 7.86 13.25
C MET A 1 -1.89 7.09 11.96
N TRP A 2 -1.11 7.64 11.03
CA TRP A 2 -0.71 6.96 9.80
C TRP A 2 0.82 6.80 9.71
N ARG A 3 1.25 5.64 9.25
CA ARG A 3 2.63 5.33 8.87
C ARG A 3 2.67 4.89 7.41
N VAL A 4 3.79 5.12 6.75
CA VAL A 4 4.04 4.62 5.40
C VAL A 4 5.29 3.77 5.41
N LEU A 5 5.19 2.58 4.81
CA LEU A 5 6.26 1.62 4.64
C LEU A 5 6.68 1.66 3.17
N ASP A 6 7.98 1.85 2.90
CA ASP A 6 8.51 1.66 1.56
C ASP A 6 8.92 0.19 1.40
N LEU A 7 8.18 -0.55 0.57
CA LEU A 7 8.31 -1.99 0.40
C LEU A 7 9.65 -2.39 -0.25
N ARG A 8 10.33 -1.43 -0.89
CA ARG A 8 11.64 -1.64 -1.52
C ARG A 8 12.77 -1.65 -0.51
N GLU A 9 12.54 -1.14 0.71
CA GLU A 9 13.53 -1.21 1.77
C GLU A 9 13.74 -2.64 2.25
N LYS A 10 14.99 -3.01 2.54
CA LYS A 10 15.37 -4.37 2.92
C LYS A 10 14.61 -4.90 4.14
N ALA A 11 14.26 -4.03 5.09
CA ALA A 11 13.46 -4.39 6.26
C ALA A 11 12.03 -4.82 5.87
N ASN A 12 11.52 -4.31 4.75
CA ASN A 12 10.15 -4.48 4.28
C ASN A 12 10.01 -5.47 3.12
N HIS A 13 11.11 -6.03 2.61
CA HIS A 13 11.11 -7.09 1.59
C HIS A 13 10.15 -8.27 1.88
N PRO A 14 9.92 -8.70 3.13
CA PRO A 14 8.92 -9.73 3.42
C PRO A 14 7.49 -9.36 2.99
N PHE A 15 7.20 -8.06 2.89
CA PHE A 15 5.90 -7.54 2.45
C PHE A 15 5.80 -7.34 0.93
N TYR A 16 6.93 -7.38 0.22
CA TYR A 16 7.02 -7.02 -1.20
C TYR A 16 7.19 -8.23 -2.12
N PHE A 17 8.02 -9.19 -1.71
CA PHE A 17 8.42 -10.31 -2.55
C PHE A 17 7.54 -11.55 -2.33
N PRO A 18 7.46 -12.45 -3.33
CA PRO A 18 8.03 -12.34 -4.68
C PRO A 18 7.24 -11.40 -5.60
N LEU A 19 7.91 -10.69 -6.52
CA LEU A 19 7.25 -9.75 -7.45
C LEU A 19 6.45 -10.44 -8.55
N GLU A 20 6.84 -11.66 -8.87
CA GLU A 20 6.12 -12.52 -9.80
C GLU A 20 5.73 -13.80 -9.06
N PRO A 21 4.46 -14.22 -9.14
CA PRO A 21 4.03 -15.46 -8.52
C PRO A 21 4.72 -16.65 -9.22
N GLY A 22 5.35 -17.52 -8.45
CA GLY A 22 6.14 -18.62 -8.98
C GLY A 22 6.46 -19.68 -7.93
N GLN A 23 6.56 -20.95 -8.35
CA GLN A 23 6.83 -22.10 -7.47
C GLN A 23 5.91 -22.19 -6.25
N GLY A 24 4.62 -21.88 -6.42
CA GLY A 24 3.63 -21.89 -5.34
C GLY A 24 3.74 -20.73 -4.34
N ARG A 25 4.70 -19.81 -4.53
CA ARG A 25 4.90 -18.61 -3.71
C ARG A 25 4.23 -17.40 -4.35
N ARG A 26 3.75 -16.48 -3.51
CA ARG A 26 2.98 -15.30 -3.92
C ARG A 26 3.30 -14.11 -3.01
N SER A 27 3.28 -12.90 -3.55
CA SER A 27 3.42 -11.70 -2.71
C SER A 27 2.22 -11.56 -1.77
N PRO A 28 2.35 -10.81 -0.66
CA PRO A 28 1.21 -10.48 0.18
C PRO A 28 0.09 -9.78 -0.59
N LEU A 29 0.43 -8.92 -1.56
CA LEU A 29 -0.55 -8.31 -2.46
C LEU A 29 -1.31 -9.37 -3.26
N ASP A 30 -0.63 -10.37 -3.83
CA ASP A 30 -1.27 -11.43 -4.60
C ASP A 30 -2.17 -12.32 -3.72
N VAL A 31 -1.77 -12.56 -2.47
CA VAL A 31 -2.58 -13.29 -1.48
C VAL A 31 -3.84 -12.48 -1.16
N ILE A 32 -3.70 -11.19 -0.86
CA ILE A 32 -4.82 -10.26 -0.64
C ILE A 32 -5.73 -10.22 -1.87
N ARG A 33 -5.17 -10.08 -3.07
CA ARG A 33 -5.90 -10.05 -4.33
C ARG A 33 -6.71 -11.32 -4.55
N GLN A 34 -6.13 -12.49 -4.29
CA GLN A 34 -6.86 -13.75 -4.36
C GLN A 34 -8.03 -13.76 -3.36
N ALA A 35 -7.76 -13.39 -2.12
CA ALA A 35 -8.75 -13.44 -1.05
C ALA A 35 -9.93 -12.49 -1.34
N LEU A 36 -9.64 -11.26 -1.79
CA LEU A 36 -10.66 -10.27 -2.17
C LEU A 36 -11.53 -10.73 -3.35
N LEU A 37 -10.90 -11.24 -4.41
CA LEU A 37 -11.61 -11.52 -5.67
C LEU A 37 -12.26 -12.90 -5.71
N LYS A 38 -11.66 -13.91 -5.08
CA LYS A 38 -12.18 -15.29 -5.07
C LYS A 38 -12.98 -15.59 -3.82
N ASP A 39 -12.35 -15.38 -2.66
CA ASP A 39 -12.90 -15.81 -1.37
C ASP A 39 -13.90 -14.78 -0.82
N GLY A 40 -13.80 -13.51 -1.25
CA GLY A 40 -14.67 -12.42 -0.83
C GLY A 40 -14.34 -11.88 0.57
N THR A 41 -13.19 -12.22 1.12
CA THR A 41 -12.69 -11.76 2.42
C THR A 41 -11.21 -11.39 2.30
N PRO A 42 -10.70 -10.37 3.02
CA PRO A 42 -11.42 -9.44 3.89
C PRO A 42 -12.28 -8.43 3.10
N THR A 43 -12.98 -7.55 3.79
CA THR A 43 -13.69 -6.43 3.16
C THR A 43 -12.70 -5.33 2.78
N ALA A 44 -12.67 -4.94 1.51
CA ALA A 44 -11.97 -3.73 1.07
C ALA A 44 -12.87 -2.51 1.25
N TYR A 45 -12.29 -1.39 1.66
CA TYR A 45 -13.00 -0.13 1.87
C TYR A 45 -12.49 0.92 0.90
N ALA A 46 -13.42 1.65 0.31
CA ALA A 46 -13.13 2.74 -0.60
C ALA A 46 -12.43 3.86 0.16
N LEU A 47 -11.57 4.57 -0.57
CA LEU A 47 -11.03 5.83 -0.15
C LEU A 47 -12.20 6.83 -0.25
N GLY A 48 -12.90 7.10 0.85
CA GLY A 48 -14.08 7.97 0.86
C GLY A 48 -13.83 9.33 0.19
N ALA A 49 -14.88 10.15 0.00
CA ALA A 49 -14.81 11.45 -0.68
C ALA A 49 -13.63 12.33 -0.19
N MET A 50 -13.29 12.19 1.08
CA MET A 50 -12.00 12.58 1.63
C MET A 50 -11.16 11.32 1.90
N ALA A 51 -10.18 11.04 1.03
CA ALA A 51 -9.28 9.88 1.16
C ALA A 51 -8.43 9.84 2.46
N ASN A 52 -8.67 10.76 3.40
CA ASN A 52 -7.97 10.91 4.68
C ASN A 52 -8.88 10.82 5.91
N ASP A 53 -10.19 10.57 5.76
CA ASP A 53 -11.06 10.34 6.93
C ASP A 53 -10.62 9.14 7.78
N GLY A 54 -9.76 8.28 7.22
CA GLY A 54 -9.35 7.00 7.77
C GLY A 54 -10.51 6.09 8.14
N SER A 55 -11.72 6.41 7.70
CA SER A 55 -12.90 5.66 8.05
C SER A 55 -12.93 4.37 7.24
N PHE A 56 -13.40 3.29 7.88
CA PHE A 56 -13.74 2.04 7.22
C PHE A 56 -15.26 2.02 7.01
N SER A 57 -15.80 3.10 6.43
CA SER A 57 -17.25 3.34 6.36
C SER A 57 -17.87 2.96 5.02
N HIS A 58 -17.07 2.89 3.96
CA HIS A 58 -17.54 2.65 2.60
C HIS A 58 -17.01 1.30 2.11
N PRO A 59 -17.64 0.17 2.46
CA PRO A 59 -17.23 -1.13 1.96
C PRO A 59 -17.40 -1.19 0.45
N MET A 60 -16.42 -1.76 -0.23
CA MET A 60 -16.43 -1.96 -1.68
C MET A 60 -17.05 -3.30 -2.03
N LEU A 61 -17.83 -3.32 -3.11
CA LEU A 61 -18.28 -4.56 -3.72
C LEU A 61 -17.13 -5.23 -4.47
N ARG A 62 -17.19 -6.55 -4.63
CA ARG A 62 -16.18 -7.33 -5.37
C ARG A 62 -15.90 -6.75 -6.77
N GLY A 63 -16.93 -6.31 -7.49
CA GLY A 63 -16.77 -5.72 -8.82
C GLY A 63 -16.04 -4.36 -8.81
N GLU A 64 -16.18 -3.59 -7.74
CA GLU A 64 -15.44 -2.33 -7.57
C GLU A 64 -13.97 -2.59 -7.26
N VAL A 65 -13.70 -3.58 -6.40
CA VAL A 65 -12.33 -4.04 -6.09
C VAL A 65 -11.66 -4.58 -7.35
N ASP A 66 -12.38 -5.38 -8.13
CA ASP A 66 -11.92 -5.89 -9.42
C ASP A 66 -11.58 -4.76 -10.39
N SER A 67 -12.43 -3.73 -10.48
CA SER A 67 -12.19 -2.56 -11.33
C SER A 67 -10.94 -1.76 -10.91
N VAL A 68 -10.65 -1.70 -9.60
CA VAL A 68 -9.43 -1.05 -9.08
C VAL A 68 -8.18 -1.88 -9.36
N LEU A 69 -8.24 -3.21 -9.17
CA LEU A 69 -7.10 -4.11 -9.34
C LEU A 69 -6.84 -4.51 -10.80
N ASN A 70 -7.86 -4.43 -11.65
CA ASN A 70 -7.85 -4.79 -13.08
C ASN A 70 -8.39 -3.63 -13.93
N PRO A 71 -7.73 -2.46 -13.91
CA PRO A 71 -8.13 -1.36 -14.78
C PRO A 71 -7.98 -1.78 -16.24
N LYS A 72 -8.76 -1.13 -17.11
CA LYS A 72 -8.64 -1.26 -18.56
C LYS A 72 -8.05 0.01 -19.12
N VAL A 73 -7.09 -0.13 -20.02
CA VAL A 73 -6.46 0.98 -20.75
C VAL A 73 -6.85 0.90 -22.21
N ASN A 74 -6.99 2.05 -22.87
CA ASN A 74 -7.30 2.08 -24.29
C ASN A 74 -5.99 1.95 -25.08
N VAL A 75 -5.89 0.88 -25.85
CA VAL A 75 -4.81 0.64 -26.81
C VAL A 75 -5.32 0.95 -28.21
N TRP A 76 -4.65 1.87 -28.88
CA TRP A 76 -4.99 2.26 -30.25
C TRP A 76 -4.57 1.15 -31.21
N THR A 77 -5.55 0.44 -31.75
CA THR A 77 -5.34 -0.72 -32.62
C THR A 77 -5.69 -0.34 -34.06
N PRO A 78 -4.85 -0.68 -35.06
CA PRO A 78 -5.19 -0.48 -36.47
C PRO A 78 -6.47 -1.25 -36.84
N SER A 79 -7.37 -0.63 -37.60
CA SER A 79 -8.54 -1.32 -38.14
C SER A 79 -8.14 -2.28 -39.25
N PHE A 80 -8.86 -3.41 -39.34
CA PHE A 80 -8.73 -4.35 -40.46
C PHE A 80 -9.25 -3.73 -41.77
N ASP A 81 -10.26 -2.86 -41.69
CA ASP A 81 -10.89 -2.24 -42.85
C ASP A 81 -10.12 -1.00 -43.34
N ASP A 82 -9.48 -0.27 -42.42
CA ASP A 82 -8.67 0.92 -42.72
C ASP A 82 -7.51 1.06 -41.72
N PRO A 83 -6.28 0.63 -42.09
CA PRO A 83 -5.12 0.70 -41.21
C PRO A 83 -4.69 2.13 -40.84
N GLU A 84 -5.15 3.17 -41.55
CA GLU A 84 -4.80 4.56 -41.27
C GLU A 84 -5.65 5.19 -40.15
N ILE A 85 -6.78 4.55 -39.80
CA ILE A 85 -7.70 5.03 -38.77
C ILE A 85 -7.71 4.02 -37.61
N PRO A 86 -6.81 4.18 -36.61
CA PRO A 86 -6.82 3.33 -35.44
C PRO A 86 -8.04 3.65 -34.56
N PHE A 87 -8.53 2.64 -33.85
CA PHE A 87 -9.63 2.76 -32.90
C PHE A 87 -9.19 2.29 -31.50
N PRO A 88 -9.75 2.84 -30.42
CA PRO A 88 -9.36 2.47 -29.08
C PRO A 88 -9.99 1.12 -28.70
N VAL A 89 -9.15 0.16 -28.31
CA VAL A 89 -9.57 -1.13 -27.75
C VAL A 89 -9.24 -1.12 -26.26
N ALA A 90 -10.23 -1.41 -25.41
CA ALA A 90 -10.02 -1.50 -23.97
C ALA A 90 -9.33 -2.82 -23.61
N GLU A 91 -8.05 -2.77 -23.30
CA GLU A 91 -7.25 -3.93 -22.88
C GLU A 91 -7.05 -3.96 -21.35
N PRO A 92 -7.05 -5.13 -20.71
CA PRO A 92 -6.78 -5.25 -19.27
C PRO A 92 -5.32 -4.92 -18.94
N ASP A 93 -5.10 -4.03 -17.97
CA ASP A 93 -3.78 -3.70 -17.41
C ASP A 93 -3.78 -3.96 -15.89
N PRO A 94 -3.71 -5.24 -15.46
CA PRO A 94 -3.84 -5.58 -14.06
C PRO A 94 -2.70 -5.03 -13.22
N ILE A 95 -3.03 -4.47 -12.05
CA ILE A 95 -2.03 -4.01 -11.08
C ILE A 95 -1.28 -5.24 -10.55
N THR A 96 0.04 -5.23 -10.73
CA THR A 96 0.95 -6.26 -10.24
C THR A 96 1.69 -5.80 -8.99
N ALA A 97 2.28 -6.76 -8.25
CA ALA A 97 3.09 -6.48 -7.07
C ALA A 97 4.24 -5.49 -7.34
N VAL A 98 4.80 -5.50 -8.56
CA VAL A 98 5.86 -4.55 -8.98
C VAL A 98 5.41 -3.10 -8.83
N GLN A 99 4.15 -2.80 -9.17
CA GLN A 99 3.61 -1.44 -9.17
C GLN A 99 3.26 -0.93 -7.76
N VAL A 100 3.06 -1.84 -6.81
CA VAL A 100 2.72 -1.52 -5.42
C VAL A 100 4.00 -1.47 -4.59
N THR A 101 4.54 -0.26 -4.43
CA THR A 101 5.85 -0.07 -3.79
C THR A 101 5.77 0.48 -2.37
N ARG A 102 4.57 0.82 -1.88
CA ARG A 102 4.36 1.31 -0.52
C ARG A 102 3.09 0.76 0.09
N ASP A 103 3.08 0.62 1.42
CA ASP A 103 1.89 0.35 2.20
C ASP A 103 1.68 1.45 3.23
N GLN A 104 0.45 1.94 3.34
CA GLN A 104 0.06 2.87 4.39
C GLN A 104 -0.60 2.07 5.53
N ILE A 105 -0.05 2.17 6.74
CA ILE A 105 -0.58 1.52 7.94
C ILE A 105 -1.30 2.56 8.78
N LYS A 106 -2.54 2.26 9.14
CA LYS A 106 -3.30 3.03 10.12
C LYS A 106 -3.10 2.39 11.49
N GLU A 107 -2.71 3.19 12.47
CA GLU A 107 -2.52 2.77 13.85
C GLU A 107 -3.46 3.55 14.79
N ASP A 108 -3.97 2.86 15.79
CA ASP A 108 -4.65 3.45 16.94
C ASP A 108 -3.71 3.41 18.15
N TRP A 109 -3.52 4.57 18.78
CA TRP A 109 -2.57 4.75 19.89
C TRP A 109 -3.37 5.05 21.13
N VAL A 110 -3.50 4.05 22.00
CA VAL A 110 -4.30 4.12 23.22
C VAL A 110 -3.37 4.19 24.42
N PHE A 111 -3.44 5.31 25.14
CA PHE A 111 -2.68 5.45 26.38
C PHE A 111 -3.40 4.75 27.54
N GLU A 112 -2.83 3.64 28.02
CA GLU A 112 -3.37 2.89 29.15
C GLU A 112 -2.96 3.57 30.47
N LYS A 113 -3.84 4.45 30.97
CA LYS A 113 -3.59 5.27 32.17
C LYS A 113 -3.16 4.50 33.42
N GLN A 114 -3.62 3.26 33.58
CA GLN A 114 -3.30 2.45 34.76
C GLN A 114 -1.86 1.92 34.75
N ARG A 115 -1.32 1.64 33.56
CA ARG A 115 0.04 1.08 33.40
C ARG A 115 1.06 2.11 32.96
N GLY A 116 0.61 3.30 32.54
CA GLY A 116 1.49 4.34 32.01
C GLY A 116 2.15 3.95 30.69
N VAL A 117 1.58 2.98 29.97
CA VAL A 117 2.10 2.43 28.73
C VAL A 117 1.24 2.92 27.56
N MET A 118 1.88 3.25 26.45
CA MET A 118 1.20 3.46 25.17
C MET A 118 1.00 2.09 24.50
N ASP A 119 -0.25 1.71 24.30
CA ASP A 119 -0.61 0.54 23.50
C ASP A 119 -0.94 1.01 22.08
N GLU A 120 -0.10 0.63 21.12
CA GLU A 120 -0.30 1.03 19.73
C GLU A 120 -0.62 -0.18 18.85
N ARG A 121 -1.82 -0.14 18.28
CA ARG A 121 -2.45 -1.25 17.57
C ARG A 121 -2.62 -0.89 16.11
N ILE A 122 -2.30 -1.82 15.22
CA ILE A 122 -2.58 -1.67 13.79
C ILE A 122 -4.08 -1.90 13.58
N ILE A 123 -4.72 -0.99 12.86
CA ILE A 123 -6.17 -1.05 12.59
C ILE A 123 -6.47 -1.24 11.11
N GLY A 124 -5.51 -0.97 10.22
CA GLY A 124 -5.67 -1.31 8.82
C GLY A 124 -4.46 -0.99 7.97
N ILE A 125 -4.51 -1.53 6.75
CA ILE A 125 -3.43 -1.43 5.75
C ILE A 125 -4.05 -0.95 4.45
N ALA A 126 -3.34 -0.07 3.74
CA ALA A 126 -3.73 0.39 2.41
C ALA A 126 -2.55 0.27 1.45
N PRO A 127 -2.59 -0.70 0.51
CA PRO A 127 -1.57 -0.82 -0.52
C PRO A 127 -1.56 0.41 -1.43
N MET A 128 -0.37 0.91 -1.77
CA MET A 128 -0.19 2.10 -2.59
C MET A 128 0.61 1.80 -3.86
N LYS A 129 0.03 2.14 -5.01
CA LYS A 129 0.70 2.05 -6.31
C LYS A 129 1.50 3.30 -6.64
N GLU A 130 2.55 3.16 -7.42
CA GLU A 130 3.23 4.29 -8.06
C GLU A 130 2.27 5.01 -9.02
N VAL A 131 2.24 6.34 -8.93
CA VAL A 131 1.59 7.20 -9.92
C VAL A 131 2.69 7.77 -10.78
N ARG A 132 2.67 7.43 -12.06
CA ARG A 132 3.61 7.94 -13.06
C ARG A 132 2.90 8.89 -14.01
N GLY A 133 3.62 9.91 -14.47
CA GLY A 133 3.15 10.76 -15.55
C GLY A 133 3.20 10.05 -16.90
N GLU A 134 2.65 10.71 -17.93
CA GLU A 134 2.76 10.25 -19.33
C GLU A 134 4.23 10.21 -19.81
N ASP A 135 5.09 11.00 -19.16
CA ASP A 135 6.55 11.04 -19.32
C ASP A 135 7.28 9.86 -18.67
N GLY A 136 6.57 9.02 -17.90
CA GLY A 136 7.15 7.90 -17.14
C GLY A 136 7.78 8.30 -15.80
N GLU A 137 7.80 9.60 -15.49
CA GLU A 137 8.36 10.14 -14.25
C GLU A 137 7.47 9.78 -13.06
N LEU A 138 8.10 9.46 -11.92
CA LEU A 138 7.38 9.15 -10.69
C LEU A 138 6.81 10.44 -10.09
N ARG A 139 5.47 10.54 -10.05
CA ARG A 139 4.75 11.71 -9.53
C ARG A 139 4.23 11.52 -8.11
N GLY A 140 4.19 10.29 -7.61
CA GLY A 140 3.79 10.02 -6.24
C GLY A 140 3.31 8.59 -6.03
N HIS A 141 2.53 8.39 -4.97
CA HIS A 141 1.92 7.10 -4.66
C HIS A 141 0.45 7.29 -4.30
N ALA A 142 -0.42 6.46 -4.86
CA ALA A 142 -1.85 6.49 -4.58
C ALA A 142 -2.29 5.20 -3.89
N PRO A 143 -3.02 5.27 -2.76
CA PRO A 143 -3.62 4.08 -2.17
C PRO A 143 -4.67 3.49 -3.12
N LEU A 144 -4.83 2.17 -3.10
CA LEU A 144 -5.81 1.46 -3.92
C LEU A 144 -7.15 1.34 -3.19
N PHE A 145 -7.10 0.80 -1.98
CA PHE A 145 -8.22 0.61 -1.06
C PHE A 145 -7.65 0.42 0.35
N ARG A 146 -8.52 0.42 1.37
CA ARG A 146 -8.14 0.13 2.75
C ARG A 146 -8.65 -1.25 3.16
N LEU A 147 -7.86 -1.96 3.93
CA LEU A 147 -8.18 -3.24 4.52
C LEU A 147 -8.24 -3.07 6.03
N TYR A 148 -9.29 -3.60 6.65
CA TYR A 148 -9.41 -3.61 8.11
C TYR A 148 -8.59 -4.76 8.69
N ASP A 149 -7.67 -4.45 9.61
CA ASP A 149 -6.63 -5.39 10.05
C ASP A 149 -7.18 -6.70 10.65
N PRO A 150 -8.20 -6.70 11.53
CA PRO A 150 -8.71 -7.94 12.12
C PRO A 150 -9.18 -8.99 11.10
N GLU A 151 -9.74 -8.56 9.96
CA GLU A 151 -10.14 -9.49 8.89
C GLU A 151 -8.94 -9.94 8.04
N LEU A 152 -7.90 -9.10 7.97
CA LEU A 152 -6.71 -9.32 7.18
C LEU A 152 -5.73 -10.32 7.83
N GLN A 153 -5.71 -10.40 9.17
CA GLN A 153 -4.86 -11.34 9.92
C GLN A 153 -5.04 -12.79 9.42
N HIS A 154 -6.28 -13.23 9.22
CA HIS A 154 -6.57 -14.59 8.72
C HIS A 154 -6.03 -14.83 7.31
N VAL A 155 -5.99 -13.80 6.48
CA VAL A 155 -5.46 -13.88 5.11
C VAL A 155 -3.94 -13.86 5.11
N LEU A 156 -3.33 -12.97 5.89
CA LEU A 156 -1.87 -12.84 5.99
C LEU A 156 -1.20 -13.94 6.82
N ALA A 157 -1.94 -14.60 7.72
CA ALA A 157 -1.47 -15.78 8.42
C ALA A 157 -1.21 -16.96 7.48
N ASN A 158 -1.92 -17.02 6.35
CA ASN A 158 -1.70 -18.05 5.33
C ASN A 158 -0.64 -17.65 4.28
N ALA A 159 -0.16 -16.39 4.32
CA ALA A 159 0.91 -15.91 3.45
C ALA A 159 2.28 -16.30 4.03
N GLU A 160 2.91 -17.32 3.47
CA GLU A 160 4.27 -17.74 3.84
C GLU A 160 5.32 -16.74 3.33
N LYS A 161 6.25 -16.34 4.21
CA LYS A 161 7.31 -15.37 3.92
C LYS A 161 8.37 -15.89 2.95
N PHE A 162 8.93 -14.98 2.14
CA PHE A 162 10.21 -15.18 1.46
C PHE A 162 11.40 -15.08 2.44
N ASN A 163 12.05 -16.21 2.75
CA ASN A 163 13.32 -16.23 3.48
C ASN A 163 14.41 -16.93 2.66
N PRO A 164 15.30 -16.20 1.97
CA PRO A 164 16.33 -16.80 1.13
C PRO A 164 17.46 -17.48 1.92
N ARG A 165 17.50 -17.34 3.25
CA ARG A 165 18.59 -17.85 4.10
C ARG A 165 18.18 -18.96 5.07
N ASN A 166 16.89 -19.21 5.28
CA ASN A 166 16.45 -20.21 6.25
C ASN A 166 15.02 -20.70 5.94
N ASP A 167 14.90 -21.90 5.36
CA ASP A 167 13.63 -22.60 5.08
C ASP A 167 13.00 -23.21 6.36
N GLY A 168 13.70 -23.18 7.50
CA GLY A 168 13.26 -23.85 8.74
C GLY A 168 12.37 -23.02 9.68
N GLY A 169 12.22 -21.72 9.44
CA GLY A 169 11.39 -20.83 10.24
C GLY A 169 10.24 -20.24 9.43
N ARG A 170 9.06 -20.87 9.50
CA ARG A 170 7.82 -20.37 8.88
C ARG A 170 7.25 -19.23 9.71
N THR A 171 7.79 -18.02 9.55
CA THR A 171 7.15 -16.80 10.07
C THR A 171 6.22 -16.25 9.00
N THR A 172 4.97 -15.97 9.38
CA THR A 172 3.96 -15.40 8.48
C THR A 172 4.15 -13.90 8.34
N VAL A 173 3.57 -13.31 7.29
CA VAL A 173 3.57 -11.86 7.10
C VAL A 173 2.89 -11.16 8.29
N ASP A 174 1.82 -11.76 8.78
CA ASP A 174 1.06 -11.34 9.96
C ASP A 174 1.94 -11.23 11.22
N GLN A 175 2.67 -12.30 11.59
CA GLN A 175 3.58 -12.27 12.74
C GLN A 175 4.66 -11.19 12.64
N TRP A 176 5.11 -10.87 11.42
CA TRP A 176 6.11 -9.84 11.18
C TRP A 176 5.53 -8.43 11.35
N LEU A 177 4.28 -8.25 10.95
CA LEU A 177 3.50 -7.02 11.14
C LEU A 177 3.22 -6.78 12.64
N GLU A 178 2.72 -7.81 13.34
CA GLU A 178 2.46 -7.78 14.79
C GLU A 178 3.75 -7.52 15.60
N SER A 179 4.85 -8.17 15.22
CA SER A 179 6.16 -7.96 15.85
C SER A 179 6.82 -6.62 15.47
N ARG A 180 6.15 -5.80 14.65
CA ARG A 180 6.64 -4.49 14.19
C ARG A 180 8.02 -4.53 13.54
N ARG A 181 8.33 -5.60 12.82
CA ARG A 181 9.65 -5.79 12.20
C ARG A 181 9.77 -5.07 10.86
N PHE A 182 9.26 -3.85 10.76
CA PHE A 182 9.24 -3.07 9.51
C PHE A 182 9.86 -1.70 9.71
N SER A 183 10.41 -1.16 8.62
CA SER A 183 10.85 0.24 8.56
C SER A 183 9.70 1.09 8.04
N SER A 184 9.37 2.17 8.73
CA SER A 184 8.29 3.08 8.35
C SER A 184 8.59 4.51 8.75
N PHE A 185 7.89 5.45 8.12
CA PHE A 185 7.90 6.86 8.52
C PHE A 185 6.50 7.36 8.86
N LEU A 186 6.43 8.29 9.81
CA LEU A 186 5.18 8.87 10.27
C LEU A 186 4.62 9.89 9.26
N VAL A 187 3.32 9.84 9.03
CA VAL A 187 2.60 10.81 8.22
C VAL A 187 1.52 11.47 9.08
N THR A 188 1.69 12.77 9.36
CA THR A 188 0.69 13.58 10.05
C THR A 188 -0.43 14.01 9.09
N GLU A 189 -1.62 14.26 9.64
CA GLU A 189 -2.80 14.64 8.85
C GLU A 189 -2.60 15.93 8.03
N SER A 190 -1.81 16.89 8.52
CA SER A 190 -1.48 18.11 7.77
C SER A 190 -0.60 17.80 6.55
N ASN A 191 0.40 16.92 6.70
CA ASN A 191 1.29 16.53 5.61
C ASN A 191 0.60 15.60 4.60
N ALA A 192 -0.41 14.83 5.01
CA ALA A 192 -1.23 14.02 4.10
C ALA A 192 -2.14 14.88 3.22
N ARG A 193 -2.61 16.02 3.75
CA ARG A 193 -3.41 17.00 3.00
C ARG A 193 -2.55 17.85 2.07
N ASP A 194 -1.40 18.34 2.57
CA ASP A 194 -0.53 19.25 1.82
C ASP A 194 0.28 18.54 0.72
N ARG A 195 0.75 17.30 0.94
CA ARG A 195 1.40 16.50 -0.11
C ARG A 195 0.47 16.19 -1.28
N ARG A 196 -0.80 15.88 -1.01
CA ARG A 196 -1.75 15.53 -2.08
C ARG A 196 -2.20 16.74 -2.91
N ILE A 197 -2.31 17.92 -2.28
CA ILE A 197 -2.56 19.18 -3.02
C ILE A 197 -1.37 19.49 -3.94
N ARG A 198 -0.13 19.26 -3.47
CA ARG A 198 1.10 19.45 -4.27
C ARG A 198 1.32 18.37 -5.33
N GLU A 199 0.91 17.12 -5.11
CA GLU A 199 0.96 16.05 -6.11
C GLU A 199 -0.11 16.24 -7.21
N HIS A 200 -1.18 16.98 -6.93
CA HIS A 200 -2.21 17.35 -7.91
C HIS A 200 -1.95 18.70 -8.59
N ALA A 201 -1.12 19.58 -7.98
CA ALA A 201 -0.67 20.82 -8.57
C ALA A 201 0.56 20.56 -9.45
N GLN A 202 0.43 20.78 -10.76
CA GLN A 202 1.54 20.69 -11.71
C GLN A 202 2.70 21.62 -11.31
N GLY A 203 3.94 21.13 -11.43
CA GLY A 203 5.12 21.99 -11.58
C GLY A 203 6.29 21.64 -10.66
N LEU A 204 7.46 21.57 -11.28
CA LEU A 204 8.86 21.47 -10.83
C LEU A 204 9.23 21.72 -9.34
N ASP A 205 8.46 22.49 -8.58
CA ASP A 205 8.73 22.85 -7.16
C ASP A 205 8.42 21.71 -6.16
N ALA A 206 7.56 20.75 -6.52
CA ALA A 206 7.24 19.61 -5.65
C ALA A 206 8.43 18.65 -5.45
N LEU A 207 9.40 18.66 -6.36
CA LEU A 207 10.55 17.75 -6.36
C LEU A 207 11.67 18.21 -5.41
N LEU A 208 11.91 19.52 -5.31
CA LEU A 208 12.97 20.08 -4.45
C LEU A 208 12.66 19.94 -2.95
N GLU A 209 11.39 19.82 -2.55
CA GLU A 209 11.00 19.57 -1.15
C GLU A 209 10.89 18.09 -0.78
N GLY A 210 10.82 17.18 -1.76
CA GLY A 210 10.81 15.73 -1.53
C GLY A 210 12.12 15.22 -0.93
N GLU A 211 13.25 15.83 -1.29
CA GLU A 211 14.57 15.55 -0.70
C GLU A 211 14.72 16.18 0.69
N ALA A 212 14.19 17.38 0.92
CA ALA A 212 14.20 18.03 2.23
C ALA A 212 13.42 17.24 3.32
N MET A 213 12.43 16.43 2.93
CA MET A 213 11.69 15.58 3.87
C MET A 213 12.40 14.28 4.27
N LYS A 214 13.41 13.80 3.52
CA LYS A 214 14.28 12.70 3.97
C LYS A 214 15.18 13.13 5.14
N GLU A 215 15.44 14.43 5.29
CA GLU A 215 16.35 14.98 6.30
C GLU A 215 15.71 15.24 7.67
N ARG A 216 14.39 15.14 7.84
CA ARG A 216 13.78 15.11 9.18
C ARG A 216 13.86 13.71 9.79
N ARG A 217 15.08 13.17 9.81
CA ARG A 217 15.50 11.99 10.58
C ARG A 217 15.33 12.26 12.08
N PHE A 218 14.79 11.26 12.79
CA PHE A 218 15.29 10.81 14.10
C PHE A 218 15.66 11.92 15.11
N PRO A 219 14.69 12.43 15.91
CA PRO A 219 14.87 12.25 17.35
C PRO A 219 13.55 12.19 18.15
N PHE A 220 12.59 11.34 17.78
CA PHE A 220 11.45 11.09 18.69
C PHE A 220 11.60 9.80 19.52
N GLU A 221 12.45 8.86 19.11
CA GLU A 221 12.69 7.62 19.87
C GLU A 221 13.77 7.76 20.97
N HIS A 222 14.63 8.78 20.91
CA HIS A 222 15.63 9.06 21.97
C HIS A 222 15.17 10.07 23.03
N GLY A 223 14.02 10.74 22.84
CA GLY A 223 13.52 11.79 23.74
C GLY A 223 12.69 11.29 24.92
N LEU A 224 12.35 9.99 24.97
CA LEU A 224 11.53 9.39 26.03
C LEU A 224 12.32 8.49 26.99
N TRP A 225 13.65 8.44 26.84
CA TRP A 225 14.56 7.69 27.71
C TRP A 225 15.65 8.57 28.35
N ASN A 226 15.38 9.86 28.56
CA ASN A 226 16.25 10.76 29.32
C ASN A 226 15.47 11.76 30.19
N CYS A 227 14.48 11.26 30.92
CA CYS A 227 13.81 11.95 32.02
C CYS A 227 13.77 11.02 33.24
#